data_AF-A0A9P1J1L4-F1
#
_entry.id   AF-A0A9P1J1L4-F1
#
_cell.length_a   1.000
_cell.length_b   1.000
_cell.length_c   1.000
_cell.angle_alpha   90.00
_cell.angle_beta   90.00
_cell.angle_gamma   90.00
#
_symmetry.space_group_name_H-M   'P 1'
#
loop_
_entity.id
_entity.type
_entity.pdbx_description
1 polymer ?
#
loop_
_entity_poly.entity_id
_entity_poly.type
_entity_poly.pdbx_seq_one_letter_code
_entity_poly.pdbx_strand_id
1 'polypeptide(L)'
;MNKILRGVVQFRQTVRKDLAKQFAEIQDHPTPTAVMFTCMDSRMLPTRFTQSQVGDMFVVRNAGNMIPDAPTYGAFSEVSVNTEPAALELAVKRGGIRHIVVCGHSDCKAINTLYGLHQCPKNFDSSSPMDHWVRRNGFNSVKRLNERLHRGPSAMKFENEVVPSQSFEAIIDPVDRLPVEDKLSQINVLQQLVNICSHEFLKEYLESGKLHIHGMWFDIYAGEDYLFSKDKKQFVVIDEKNVTDLMAELDARYPVPEDEKDQKVAFAHT
;
A
#
# COMPACT_ATOMS: atom_id res chain seq x y z
N MET A 1 23.59 0.16 18.00
CA MET A 1 23.70 -1.31 18.13
C MET A 1 23.22 -1.85 19.48
N ASN A 2 23.65 -1.30 20.63
CA ASN A 2 23.28 -1.80 21.96
C ASN A 2 21.77 -1.96 22.23
N LYS A 3 20.94 -0.98 21.83
CA LYS A 3 19.47 -1.06 21.98
C LYS A 3 18.88 -2.25 21.22
N ILE A 4 19.37 -2.52 20.01
CA ILE A 4 18.92 -3.63 19.16
C ILE A 4 19.28 -4.96 19.82
N LEU A 5 20.55 -5.15 20.21
CA LEU A 5 21.00 -6.39 20.84
C LEU A 5 20.29 -6.68 22.17
N ARG A 6 20.09 -5.67 23.01
CA ARG A 6 19.29 -5.80 24.24
C ARG A 6 17.83 -6.14 23.94
N GLY A 7 17.26 -5.54 22.90
CA GLY A 7 15.92 -5.88 22.42
C GLY A 7 15.80 -7.35 21.97
N VAL A 8 16.82 -7.90 21.30
CA VAL A 8 16.88 -9.32 20.94
C VAL A 8 16.92 -10.21 22.18
N VAL A 9 17.70 -9.84 23.20
CA VAL A 9 17.72 -10.57 24.49
C VAL A 9 16.35 -10.51 25.17
N GLN A 10 15.71 -9.34 25.20
CA GLN A 10 14.38 -9.17 25.76
C GLN A 10 13.34 -10.03 25.02
N PHE A 11 13.33 -10.01 23.68
CA PHE A 11 12.48 -10.87 22.85
C PHE A 11 12.62 -12.35 23.22
N ARG A 12 13.86 -12.83 23.43
CA ARG A 12 14.13 -14.22 23.83
C ARG A 12 13.56 -14.58 25.20
N GLN A 13 13.46 -13.60 26.10
CA GLN A 13 12.97 -13.77 27.46
C GLN A 13 11.45 -13.58 27.59
N THR A 14 10.79 -12.99 26.58
CA THR A 14 9.36 -12.69 26.61
C THR A 14 8.60 -13.44 25.51
N VAL A 15 8.52 -12.86 24.30
CA VAL A 15 7.59 -13.27 23.24
C VAL A 15 8.07 -14.49 22.44
N ARG A 16 9.36 -14.82 22.49
CA ARG A 16 9.96 -15.87 21.63
C ARG A 16 9.23 -17.21 21.70
N LYS A 17 8.83 -17.66 22.89
CA LYS A 17 8.23 -18.99 23.05
C LYS A 17 6.92 -19.12 22.28
N ASP A 18 6.08 -18.10 22.33
CA ASP A 18 4.78 -18.12 21.64
C ASP A 18 4.95 -17.86 20.15
N LEU A 19 5.87 -16.97 19.75
CA LEU A 19 6.20 -16.77 18.33
C LEU A 19 6.75 -18.05 17.67
N ALA A 20 7.57 -18.82 18.39
CA ALA A 20 8.07 -20.11 17.90
C ALA A 20 6.98 -21.16 17.69
N LYS A 21 5.91 -21.14 18.50
CA LYS A 21 4.75 -22.01 18.28
C LYS A 21 3.99 -21.61 17.02
N GLN A 22 3.75 -20.31 16.83
CA GLN A 22 3.09 -19.81 15.61
C GLN A 22 3.87 -20.23 14.35
N PHE A 23 5.21 -20.10 14.35
CA PHE A 23 6.03 -20.58 13.22
C PHE A 23 5.86 -22.07 12.95
N ALA A 24 5.78 -22.90 14.00
CA ALA A 24 5.58 -24.34 13.85
C ALA A 24 4.18 -24.69 13.32
N GLU A 25 3.15 -23.93 13.71
CA GLU A 25 1.76 -24.13 13.26
C GLU A 25 1.59 -23.86 11.76
N ILE A 26 2.31 -22.88 11.21
CA ILE A 26 2.20 -22.50 9.80
C ILE A 26 3.31 -23.05 8.91
N GLN A 27 4.22 -23.87 9.45
CA GLN A 27 5.51 -24.21 8.83
C GLN A 27 5.37 -24.67 7.37
N ASP A 28 4.49 -25.63 7.11
CA ASP A 28 4.33 -26.22 5.79
C ASP A 28 3.19 -25.57 4.97
N HIS A 29 2.32 -24.80 5.63
CA HIS A 29 1.08 -24.27 5.04
C HIS A 29 0.73 -22.84 5.52
N PRO A 30 1.57 -21.83 5.28
CA PRO A 30 1.18 -20.46 5.55
C PRO A 30 0.08 -20.00 4.57
N THR A 31 -0.98 -19.39 5.10
CA THR A 31 -2.15 -18.92 4.32
C THR A 31 -2.31 -17.38 4.42
N PRO A 32 -1.36 -16.57 3.93
CA PRO A 32 -1.49 -15.13 3.98
C PRO A 32 -2.69 -14.66 3.17
N THR A 33 -3.43 -13.71 3.72
CA THR A 33 -4.62 -13.15 3.05
C THR A 33 -4.29 -11.89 2.27
N ALA A 34 -3.22 -11.19 2.66
CA ALA A 34 -2.86 -9.89 2.09
C ALA A 34 -1.36 -9.71 1.82
N VAL A 35 -1.05 -8.77 0.92
CA VAL A 35 0.25 -8.11 0.83
C VAL A 35 0.06 -6.62 1.06
N MET A 36 0.81 -6.05 2.00
CA MET A 36 0.79 -4.63 2.33
C MET A 36 2.07 -3.93 1.87
N PHE A 37 1.91 -2.92 1.03
CA PHE A 37 2.96 -1.96 0.65
C PHE A 37 2.87 -0.74 1.55
N THR A 38 3.93 -0.42 2.27
CA THR A 38 3.95 0.72 3.20
C THR A 38 5.32 1.38 3.29
N CYS A 39 5.41 2.49 4.01
CA CYS A 39 6.65 3.25 4.10
C CYS A 39 7.67 2.54 5.00
N MET A 40 8.95 2.66 4.67
CA MET A 40 10.07 2.21 5.51
C MET A 40 10.30 3.10 6.75
N ASP A 41 9.52 4.16 6.93
CA ASP A 41 9.58 5.06 8.07
C ASP A 41 9.54 4.28 9.40
N SER A 42 10.48 4.58 10.30
CA SER A 42 10.61 3.88 11.59
C SER A 42 9.38 3.97 12.50
N ARG A 43 8.47 4.92 12.24
CA ARG A 43 7.21 5.12 12.96
C ARG A 43 6.11 4.18 12.46
N MET A 44 6.25 3.65 11.24
CA MET A 44 5.31 2.68 10.69
C MET A 44 5.63 1.28 11.20
N LEU A 45 4.69 0.73 11.98
CA LEU A 45 4.72 -0.63 12.51
C LEU A 45 3.44 -1.37 12.09
N PRO A 46 3.32 -1.78 10.82
CA PRO A 46 2.09 -2.34 10.23
C PRO A 46 1.43 -3.40 11.09
N THR A 47 2.18 -4.44 11.43
CA THR A 47 1.68 -5.56 12.23
C THR A 47 1.23 -5.18 13.64
N ARG A 48 1.65 -4.01 14.17
CA ARG A 48 1.18 -3.52 15.46
C ARG A 48 -0.19 -2.85 15.37
N PHE A 49 -0.39 -1.95 14.41
CA PHE A 49 -1.68 -1.26 14.32
C PHE A 49 -2.76 -2.14 13.67
N THR A 50 -2.38 -3.12 12.84
CA THR A 50 -3.32 -4.14 12.32
C THR A 50 -3.47 -5.37 13.20
N GLN A 51 -2.74 -5.47 14.32
CA GLN A 51 -2.71 -6.63 15.22
C GLN A 51 -2.42 -7.98 14.53
N SER A 52 -1.71 -7.96 13.40
CA SER A 52 -1.44 -9.16 12.59
C SER A 52 -0.39 -10.08 13.21
N GLN A 53 -0.62 -11.38 13.05
CA GLN A 53 0.23 -12.47 13.49
C GLN A 53 1.17 -12.96 12.38
N VAL A 54 2.03 -13.92 12.73
CA VAL A 54 2.91 -14.56 11.75
C VAL A 54 2.06 -15.32 10.73
N GLY A 55 2.30 -15.05 9.46
CA GLY A 55 1.63 -15.72 8.35
C GLY A 55 0.40 -14.99 7.81
N ASP A 56 -0.09 -13.94 8.48
CA ASP A 56 -1.30 -13.21 8.05
C ASP A 56 -1.11 -12.46 6.73
N MET A 57 0.05 -11.83 6.54
CA MET A 57 0.31 -11.02 5.35
C MET A 57 1.80 -10.85 5.04
N PHE A 58 2.09 -10.52 3.79
CA PHE A 58 3.39 -10.04 3.36
C PHE A 58 3.47 -8.52 3.58
N VAL A 59 4.64 -8.02 3.97
CA VAL A 59 4.87 -6.58 4.17
C VAL A 59 6.06 -6.12 3.34
N VAL A 60 5.80 -5.27 2.36
CA VAL A 60 6.81 -4.65 1.50
C VAL A 60 7.00 -3.21 1.95
N ARG A 61 8.25 -2.81 2.19
CA ARG A 61 8.57 -1.48 2.71
C ARG A 61 9.59 -0.77 1.82
N ASN A 62 9.23 0.42 1.35
CA ASN A 62 10.15 1.32 0.65
C ASN A 62 9.89 2.78 1.04
N ALA A 63 10.68 3.71 0.51
CA ALA A 63 10.50 5.12 0.81
C ALA A 63 9.24 5.67 0.11
N GLY A 64 8.20 5.98 0.88
CA GLY A 64 6.97 6.57 0.36
C GLY A 64 5.95 5.57 -0.19
N ASN A 65 6.07 4.27 0.14
CA ASN A 65 5.11 3.21 -0.22
C ASN A 65 4.78 3.18 -1.73
N MET A 66 5.77 3.47 -2.58
CA MET A 66 5.60 3.64 -4.02
C MET A 66 5.75 2.31 -4.75
N ILE A 67 4.91 2.08 -5.74
CA ILE A 67 4.91 0.90 -6.59
C ILE A 67 5.08 1.42 -8.02
N PRO A 68 6.23 1.17 -8.66
CA PRO A 68 6.45 1.55 -10.05
C PRO A 68 5.36 1.00 -10.96
N ASP A 69 4.88 1.81 -11.90
CA ASP A 69 3.94 1.36 -12.93
C ASP A 69 4.62 0.39 -13.93
N ALA A 70 3.81 -0.31 -14.74
CA ALA A 70 4.32 -1.32 -15.65
C ALA A 70 5.36 -0.79 -16.66
N PRO A 71 5.16 0.37 -17.33
CA PRO A 71 6.18 0.92 -18.24
C PRO A 71 7.49 1.30 -17.55
N THR A 72 7.46 1.56 -16.24
CA THR A 72 8.63 1.92 -15.45
C THR A 72 9.53 0.73 -15.12
N TYR A 73 9.07 -0.52 -15.27
CA TYR A 73 9.87 -1.73 -15.05
C TYR A 73 10.06 -2.53 -16.35
N GLY A 74 11.32 -2.90 -16.67
CA GLY A 74 11.61 -3.92 -17.68
C GLY A 74 11.66 -3.52 -19.18
N ALA A 75 11.55 -2.25 -19.57
CA ALA A 75 11.66 -1.85 -20.99
C ALA A 75 12.96 -1.11 -21.34
N PHE A 76 13.63 -1.58 -22.41
CA PHE A 76 14.89 -1.13 -23.04
C PHE A 76 16.14 -1.20 -22.16
N SER A 77 16.87 -2.31 -22.32
CA SER A 77 18.10 -2.71 -21.59
C SER A 77 17.89 -2.96 -20.10
N GLU A 78 17.96 -4.22 -19.68
CA GLU A 78 17.84 -4.66 -18.29
C GLU A 78 18.75 -3.86 -17.33
N VAL A 79 18.23 -2.87 -16.59
CA VAL A 79 18.89 -2.37 -15.36
C VAL A 79 17.93 -1.76 -14.32
N SER A 80 16.71 -2.28 -14.15
CA SER A 80 16.03 -2.10 -12.85
C SER A 80 14.90 -3.10 -12.68
N VAL A 81 15.22 -4.29 -12.16
CA VAL A 81 14.22 -5.12 -11.50
C VAL A 81 13.90 -4.41 -10.18
N ASN A 82 12.72 -3.81 -10.09
CA ASN A 82 12.26 -3.20 -8.85
C ASN A 82 11.68 -4.29 -7.94
N THR A 83 11.83 -4.14 -6.63
CA THR A 83 11.36 -5.13 -5.67
C THR A 83 9.83 -5.22 -5.60
N GLU A 84 9.13 -4.15 -5.95
CA GLU A 84 7.68 -4.06 -5.78
C GLU A 84 6.90 -4.89 -6.81
N PRO A 85 7.17 -4.81 -8.14
CA PRO A 85 6.55 -5.73 -9.10
C PRO A 85 6.87 -7.20 -8.83
N ALA A 86 8.10 -7.51 -8.38
CA ALA A 86 8.48 -8.87 -8.00
C ALA A 86 7.69 -9.35 -6.77
N ALA A 87 7.46 -8.48 -5.78
CA ALA A 87 6.63 -8.79 -4.63
C ALA A 87 5.15 -8.99 -5.01
N LEU A 88 4.62 -8.22 -5.97
CA LEU A 88 3.28 -8.42 -6.52
C LEU A 88 3.16 -9.80 -7.19
N GLU A 89 4.12 -10.18 -8.03
CA GLU A 89 4.12 -11.50 -8.69
C GLU A 89 4.21 -12.64 -7.66
N LEU A 90 5.10 -12.51 -6.68
CA LEU A 90 5.27 -13.51 -5.63
C LEU A 90 4.00 -13.65 -4.77
N ALA A 91 3.43 -12.54 -4.33
CA ALA A 91 2.26 -12.53 -3.46
C ALA A 91 1.02 -13.07 -4.18
N VAL A 92 0.71 -12.53 -5.36
CA VAL A 92 -0.55 -12.80 -6.04
C VAL A 92 -0.45 -14.03 -6.92
N LYS A 93 0.42 -14.00 -7.93
CA LYS A 93 0.46 -15.04 -8.97
C LYS A 93 0.98 -16.36 -8.43
N ARG A 94 2.04 -16.31 -7.60
CA ARG A 94 2.65 -17.52 -7.01
C ARG A 94 2.05 -17.88 -5.66
N GLY A 95 1.65 -16.87 -4.88
CA GLY A 95 1.18 -17.04 -3.50
C GLY A 95 -0.33 -17.08 -3.33
N GLY A 96 -1.14 -16.80 -4.37
CA GLY A 96 -2.60 -16.85 -4.28
C GLY A 96 -3.24 -15.81 -3.36
N ILE A 97 -2.51 -14.76 -2.98
CA ILE A 97 -3.02 -13.68 -2.12
C ILE A 97 -4.10 -12.89 -2.87
N ARG A 98 -5.23 -12.65 -2.21
CA ARG A 98 -6.39 -11.94 -2.78
C ARG A 98 -6.48 -10.46 -2.43
N HIS A 99 -5.73 -9.98 -1.43
CA HIS A 99 -5.78 -8.59 -1.00
C HIS A 99 -4.43 -7.89 -1.16
N ILE A 100 -4.41 -6.77 -1.88
CA ILE A 100 -3.28 -5.84 -1.91
C ILE A 100 -3.68 -4.59 -1.15
N VAL A 101 -2.88 -4.19 -0.18
CA VAL A 101 -3.07 -2.96 0.59
C VAL A 101 -1.92 -2.01 0.34
N VAL A 102 -2.20 -0.76 -0.05
CA VAL A 102 -1.19 0.31 -0.03
C VAL A 102 -1.48 1.22 1.14
N CYS A 103 -0.55 1.30 2.09
CA CYS A 103 -0.68 2.10 3.31
C CYS A 103 0.35 3.23 3.33
N GLY A 104 -0.12 4.47 3.11
CA GLY A 104 0.65 5.69 3.31
C GLY A 104 0.49 6.25 4.71
N HIS A 105 1.12 7.39 5.02
CA HIS A 105 1.01 8.00 6.35
C HIS A 105 1.30 9.49 6.38
N SER A 106 0.83 10.19 7.43
CA SER A 106 1.14 11.60 7.67
C SER A 106 2.63 11.84 7.97
N ASP A 107 3.13 13.03 7.63
CA ASP A 107 4.54 13.44 7.76
C ASP A 107 5.54 12.41 7.19
N CYS A 108 5.22 11.85 6.02
CA CYS A 108 6.11 10.93 5.33
C CYS A 108 7.32 11.65 4.75
N LYS A 109 8.52 11.35 5.25
CA LYS A 109 9.76 12.04 4.81
C LYS A 109 10.02 11.90 3.31
N ALA A 110 9.69 10.76 2.70
CA ALA A 110 9.82 10.58 1.26
C ALA A 110 8.87 11.49 0.47
N ILE A 111 7.63 11.66 0.94
CA ILE A 111 6.63 12.53 0.33
C ILE A 111 6.98 14.00 0.55
N ASN A 112 7.49 14.35 1.73
CA ASN A 112 7.99 15.71 2.00
C ASN A 112 9.18 16.04 1.09
N THR A 113 10.11 15.10 0.88
CA THR A 113 11.22 15.27 -0.09
C THR A 113 10.69 15.47 -1.50
N LEU A 114 9.73 14.64 -1.95
CA LEU A 114 9.09 14.79 -3.26
C LEU A 114 8.46 16.17 -3.45
N TYR A 115 7.70 16.63 -2.45
CA TYR A 115 7.07 17.95 -2.49
C TYR A 115 8.11 19.08 -2.51
N GLY A 116 9.17 18.98 -1.69
CA GLY A 116 10.26 19.95 -1.68
C GLY A 116 10.99 20.05 -3.02
N LEU A 117 11.26 18.92 -3.68
CA LEU A 117 11.83 18.87 -5.02
C LEU A 117 10.91 19.46 -6.09
N HIS A 118 9.59 19.27 -5.95
CA HIS A 118 8.60 19.90 -6.83
C HIS A 118 8.57 21.42 -6.68
N GLN A 119 8.62 21.92 -5.43
CA GLN A 119 8.63 23.37 -5.15
C GLN A 119 9.91 24.06 -5.64
N CYS A 120 11.06 23.37 -5.56
CA CYS A 120 12.33 23.89 -6.06
C CYS A 120 13.08 22.81 -6.85
N PRO A 121 12.88 22.71 -8.18
CA PRO A 121 13.54 21.71 -9.01
C PRO A 121 15.08 21.80 -9.02
N LYS A 122 15.64 22.95 -8.61
CA LYS A 122 17.09 23.16 -8.45
C LYS A 122 17.69 22.39 -7.26
N ASN A 123 16.85 21.95 -6.32
CA ASN A 123 17.29 21.15 -5.17
C ASN A 123 17.52 19.67 -5.53
N PHE A 124 17.21 19.26 -6.77
CA PHE A 124 17.44 17.90 -7.22
C PHE A 124 18.93 17.58 -7.30
N ASP A 125 19.36 16.59 -6.53
CA ASP A 125 20.72 16.06 -6.58
C ASP A 125 20.78 14.85 -7.51
N SER A 126 21.47 15.00 -8.65
CA SER A 126 21.66 13.92 -9.62
C SER A 126 22.41 12.70 -9.08
N SER A 127 23.12 12.83 -7.97
CA SER A 127 23.81 11.74 -7.28
C SER A 127 22.98 11.07 -6.18
N SER A 128 21.82 11.63 -5.82
CA SER A 128 20.92 11.12 -4.78
C SER A 128 20.00 10.03 -5.33
N PRO A 129 20.14 8.76 -4.91
CA PRO A 129 19.21 7.70 -5.31
C PRO A 129 17.78 8.00 -4.83
N MET A 130 17.65 8.69 -3.70
CA MET A 130 16.36 9.06 -3.12
C MET A 130 15.62 10.07 -3.99
N ASP A 131 16.32 11.07 -4.52
CA ASP A 131 15.74 12.10 -5.39
C ASP A 131 15.24 11.48 -6.69
N HIS A 132 16.05 10.60 -7.30
CA HIS A 132 15.64 9.81 -8.47
C HIS A 132 14.42 8.94 -8.16
N TRP A 133 14.43 8.23 -7.04
CA TRP A 133 13.36 7.34 -6.61
C TRP A 133 12.02 8.07 -6.48
N VAL A 134 11.97 9.14 -5.67
CA VAL A 134 10.69 9.82 -5.41
C VAL A 134 10.22 10.63 -6.61
N ARG A 135 11.14 11.27 -7.35
CA ARG A 135 10.75 12.08 -8.51
C ARG A 135 10.20 11.21 -9.62
N ARG A 136 10.80 10.04 -9.88
CA ARG A 136 10.33 9.10 -10.90
C ARG A 136 8.98 8.51 -10.52
N ASN A 137 8.87 7.91 -9.34
CA ASN A 137 7.68 7.15 -8.95
C ASN A 137 6.54 8.02 -8.39
N GLY A 138 6.84 9.24 -7.95
CA GLY A 138 5.86 10.20 -7.42
C GLY A 138 5.40 11.27 -8.42
N PHE A 139 5.92 11.28 -9.65
CA PHE A 139 5.59 12.30 -10.65
C PHE A 139 4.08 12.46 -10.89
N ASN A 140 3.38 11.35 -11.09
CA ASN A 140 1.94 11.36 -11.33
C ASN A 140 1.15 11.82 -10.09
N SER A 141 1.61 11.50 -8.88
CA SER A 141 1.02 11.97 -7.64
C SER A 141 1.13 13.49 -7.50
N VAL A 142 2.28 14.07 -7.87
CA VAL A 142 2.48 15.54 -7.87
C VAL A 142 1.60 16.23 -8.92
N LYS A 143 1.45 15.64 -10.12
CA LYS A 143 0.54 16.17 -11.14
C LYS A 143 -0.89 16.27 -10.60
N ARG A 144 -1.36 15.23 -9.91
CA ARG A 144 -2.67 15.21 -9.24
C ARG A 144 -2.76 16.20 -8.09
N LEU A 145 -1.70 16.36 -7.30
CA LEU A 145 -1.66 17.39 -6.27
C LEU A 145 -1.86 18.79 -6.87
N ASN A 146 -1.18 19.13 -7.96
CA ASN A 146 -1.36 20.43 -8.61
C ASN A 146 -2.81 20.63 -9.08
N GLU A 147 -3.45 19.60 -9.62
CA GLU A 147 -4.88 19.63 -9.96
C GLU A 147 -5.75 19.86 -8.72
N ARG A 148 -5.51 19.10 -7.64
CA ARG A 148 -6.24 19.22 -6.36
C ARG A 148 -6.09 20.62 -5.75
N LEU A 149 -4.90 21.20 -5.80
CA LEU A 149 -4.63 22.54 -5.28
C LEU A 149 -5.28 23.62 -6.15
N HIS A 150 -5.32 23.44 -7.47
CA HIS A 150 -5.96 24.38 -8.39
C HIS A 150 -7.49 24.36 -8.29
N ARG A 151 -8.10 23.17 -8.16
CA ARG A 151 -9.55 22.97 -8.17
C ARG A 151 -10.20 23.02 -6.77
N GLY A 152 -9.42 22.96 -5.69
CA GLY A 152 -9.95 22.80 -4.34
C GLY A 152 -10.47 21.38 -4.04
N PRO A 153 -11.11 21.15 -2.86
CA PRO A 153 -11.63 19.85 -2.42
C PRO A 153 -12.82 19.39 -3.27
N SER A 154 -12.54 18.91 -4.47
CA SER A 154 -13.52 18.39 -5.41
C SER A 154 -13.15 16.99 -5.88
N ALA A 155 -14.13 16.28 -6.44
CA ALA A 155 -13.91 14.93 -6.95
C ALA A 155 -12.90 14.95 -8.11
N MET A 156 -11.92 14.06 -8.00
CA MET A 156 -10.87 13.81 -8.98
C MET A 156 -10.94 12.37 -9.47
N LYS A 157 -10.65 12.15 -10.74
CA LYS A 157 -10.69 10.83 -11.36
C LYS A 157 -9.33 10.13 -11.30
N PHE A 158 -9.36 8.87 -10.91
CA PHE A 158 -8.24 7.93 -10.95
C PHE A 158 -8.60 6.85 -11.97
N GLU A 159 -8.17 7.09 -13.22
CA GLU A 159 -8.52 6.26 -14.37
C GLU A 159 -7.48 5.15 -14.57
N ASN A 160 -7.96 3.97 -14.92
CA ASN A 160 -7.15 2.78 -15.22
C ASN A 160 -7.39 2.35 -16.67
N GLU A 161 -6.36 2.44 -17.51
CA GLU A 161 -6.46 2.06 -18.93
C GLU A 161 -6.48 0.54 -19.13
N VAL A 162 -5.69 -0.19 -18.33
CA VAL A 162 -5.56 -1.66 -18.44
C VAL A 162 -6.76 -2.40 -17.86
N VAL A 163 -7.30 -1.90 -16.74
CA VAL A 163 -8.46 -2.47 -16.03
C VAL A 163 -9.49 -1.36 -15.72
N PRO A 164 -10.32 -0.94 -16.69
CA PRO A 164 -11.24 0.19 -16.50
C PRO A 164 -12.21 0.05 -15.32
N SER A 165 -12.61 -1.19 -14.98
CA SER A 165 -13.47 -1.50 -13.82
C SER A 165 -12.86 -1.13 -12.47
N GLN A 166 -11.54 -0.93 -12.42
CA GLN A 166 -10.82 -0.48 -11.21
C GLN A 166 -10.67 1.05 -11.16
N SER A 167 -11.24 1.81 -12.11
CA SER A 167 -11.24 3.28 -12.03
C SER A 167 -12.15 3.77 -10.91
N PHE A 168 -11.80 4.89 -10.28
CA PHE A 168 -12.59 5.46 -9.18
C PHE A 168 -12.45 6.99 -9.10
N GLU A 169 -13.31 7.60 -8.29
CA GLU A 169 -13.22 9.02 -7.95
C GLU A 169 -12.82 9.17 -6.49
N ALA A 170 -12.06 10.23 -6.19
CA ALA A 170 -11.69 10.58 -4.82
C ALA A 170 -11.77 12.09 -4.58
N ILE A 171 -12.21 12.47 -3.39
CA ILE A 171 -12.11 13.81 -2.83
C ILE A 171 -11.01 13.75 -1.76
N ILE A 172 -9.90 14.42 -2.02
CA ILE A 172 -8.74 14.46 -1.12
C ILE A 172 -8.96 15.55 -0.10
N ASP A 173 -8.93 15.19 1.19
CA ASP A 173 -9.11 16.11 2.32
C ASP A 173 -10.28 17.08 2.11
N PRO A 174 -11.54 16.59 2.20
CA PRO A 174 -12.73 17.37 1.84
C PRO A 174 -12.96 18.61 2.71
N VAL A 175 -12.40 18.62 3.93
CA VAL A 175 -12.45 19.75 4.86
C VAL A 175 -11.19 20.63 4.80
N ASP A 176 -10.27 20.32 3.89
CA ASP A 176 -9.05 21.06 3.58
C ASP A 176 -8.13 21.36 4.78
N ARG A 177 -8.11 20.48 5.78
CA ARG A 177 -7.38 20.66 7.04
C ARG A 177 -5.93 20.15 7.03
N LEU A 178 -5.59 19.25 6.12
CA LEU A 178 -4.29 18.60 6.08
C LEU A 178 -3.21 19.52 5.50
N PRO A 179 -1.95 19.41 5.95
CA PRO A 179 -0.80 19.97 5.24
C PRO A 179 -0.75 19.49 3.77
N VAL A 180 -0.10 20.27 2.90
CA VAL A 180 -0.04 19.96 1.46
C VAL A 180 0.69 18.63 1.21
N GLU A 181 1.70 18.33 2.00
CA GLU A 181 2.46 17.08 1.98
C GLU A 181 1.59 15.88 2.36
N ASP A 182 0.68 16.03 3.32
CA ASP A 182 -0.23 14.96 3.73
C ASP A 182 -1.36 14.75 2.72
N LYS A 183 -1.83 15.83 2.06
CA LYS A 183 -2.69 15.73 0.86
C LYS A 183 -1.97 14.95 -0.24
N LEU A 184 -0.71 15.26 -0.50
CA LEU A 184 0.12 14.53 -1.46
C LEU A 184 0.30 13.06 -1.03
N SER A 185 0.45 12.78 0.27
CA SER A 185 0.54 11.41 0.77
C SER A 185 -0.74 10.61 0.52
N GLN A 186 -1.93 11.18 0.72
CA GLN A 186 -3.20 10.53 0.38
C GLN A 186 -3.32 10.28 -1.12
N ILE A 187 -2.99 11.29 -1.95
CA ILE A 187 -2.97 11.16 -3.41
C ILE A 187 -1.98 10.07 -3.85
N ASN A 188 -0.82 9.99 -3.21
CA ASN A 188 0.20 9.01 -3.52
C ASN A 188 -0.32 7.58 -3.31
N VAL A 189 -1.01 7.30 -2.20
CA VAL A 189 -1.66 6.00 -1.95
C VAL A 189 -2.58 5.63 -3.10
N LEU A 190 -3.49 6.53 -3.48
CA LEU A 190 -4.46 6.27 -4.56
C LEU A 190 -3.81 6.11 -5.93
N GLN A 191 -2.75 6.89 -6.21
CA GLN A 191 -1.97 6.73 -7.44
C GLN A 191 -1.27 5.36 -7.49
N GLN A 192 -0.83 4.81 -6.36
CA GLN A 192 -0.23 3.48 -6.36
C GLN A 192 -1.24 2.38 -6.67
N LEU A 193 -2.52 2.56 -6.31
CA LEU A 193 -3.59 1.63 -6.71
C LEU A 193 -3.72 1.59 -8.24
N VAL A 194 -3.64 2.76 -8.88
CA VAL A 194 -3.63 2.86 -10.36
C VAL A 194 -2.37 2.19 -10.93
N ASN A 195 -1.20 2.42 -10.33
CA ASN A 195 0.04 1.81 -10.79
C ASN A 195 -0.01 0.27 -10.70
N ILE A 196 -0.57 -0.30 -9.62
CA ILE A 196 -0.77 -1.75 -9.49
C ILE A 196 -1.63 -2.27 -10.66
N CYS A 197 -2.73 -1.59 -10.99
CA CYS A 197 -3.62 -2.01 -12.07
C CYS A 197 -2.98 -1.97 -13.47
N SER A 198 -1.87 -1.24 -13.64
CA SER A 198 -1.14 -1.19 -14.92
C SER A 198 -0.36 -2.47 -15.24
N HIS A 199 -0.12 -3.34 -14.25
CA HIS A 199 0.63 -4.59 -14.44
C HIS A 199 -0.24 -5.66 -15.09
N GLU A 200 0.03 -5.97 -16.36
CA GLU A 200 -0.81 -6.90 -17.15
C GLU A 200 -0.95 -8.29 -16.54
N PHE A 201 0.07 -8.79 -15.82
CA PHE A 201 0.01 -10.11 -15.17
C PHE A 201 -1.01 -10.17 -14.02
N LEU A 202 -1.52 -9.03 -13.55
CA LEU A 202 -2.59 -8.95 -12.55
C LEU A 202 -3.99 -8.77 -13.17
N LYS A 203 -4.07 -8.47 -14.47
CA LYS A 203 -5.32 -8.08 -15.15
C LYS A 203 -6.43 -9.09 -14.95
N GLU A 204 -6.18 -10.36 -15.23
CA GLU A 204 -7.18 -11.43 -15.12
C GLU A 204 -7.75 -11.53 -13.71
N TYR A 205 -6.89 -11.47 -12.68
CA TYR A 205 -7.31 -11.55 -11.28
C TYR A 205 -8.17 -10.34 -10.85
N LEU A 206 -7.85 -9.15 -11.37
CA LEU A 206 -8.59 -7.92 -11.09
C LEU A 206 -9.96 -7.90 -11.79
N GLU A 207 -10.03 -8.38 -13.03
CA GLU A 207 -11.26 -8.45 -13.81
C GLU A 207 -12.19 -9.57 -13.33
N SER A 208 -11.64 -10.70 -12.90
CA SER A 208 -12.41 -11.83 -12.37
C SER A 208 -12.89 -11.61 -10.93
N GLY A 209 -12.47 -10.53 -10.26
CA GLY A 209 -12.75 -10.31 -8.85
C GLY A 209 -12.02 -11.27 -7.90
N LYS A 210 -10.90 -11.87 -8.32
CA LYS A 210 -10.06 -12.72 -7.46
C LYS A 210 -9.00 -11.92 -6.69
N LEU A 211 -8.75 -10.68 -7.11
CA LEU A 211 -7.81 -9.77 -6.49
C LEU A 211 -8.48 -8.43 -6.18
N HIS A 212 -8.23 -7.94 -4.98
CA HIS A 212 -8.83 -6.72 -4.45
C HIS A 212 -7.73 -5.78 -3.97
N ILE A 213 -7.84 -4.51 -4.36
CA ILE A 213 -6.84 -3.48 -4.05
C ILE A 213 -7.46 -2.44 -3.11
N HIS A 214 -6.76 -2.13 -2.03
CA HIS A 214 -7.22 -1.27 -0.94
C HIS A 214 -6.21 -0.17 -0.65
N GLY A 215 -6.69 1.04 -0.42
CA GLY A 215 -5.88 2.18 0.02
C GLY A 215 -6.09 2.44 1.50
N MET A 216 -5.02 2.45 2.28
CA MET A 216 -5.00 2.86 3.68
C MET A 216 -4.11 4.09 3.88
N TRP A 217 -4.41 4.88 4.90
CA TRP A 217 -3.59 6.01 5.28
C TRP A 217 -3.57 6.15 6.81
N PHE A 218 -2.37 6.20 7.39
CA PHE A 218 -2.19 6.25 8.83
C PHE A 218 -1.78 7.65 9.30
N ASP A 219 -2.53 8.26 10.20
CA ASP A 219 -2.11 9.48 10.86
C ASP A 219 -1.21 9.14 12.06
N ILE A 220 0.10 9.37 11.93
CA ILE A 220 1.08 9.05 12.97
C ILE A 220 0.93 9.89 14.24
N TYR A 221 0.31 11.06 14.16
CA TYR A 221 0.16 11.97 15.31
C TYR A 221 -1.11 11.67 16.08
N ALA A 222 -2.20 11.33 15.39
CA ALA A 222 -3.44 10.89 16.00
C ALA A 222 -3.42 9.40 16.39
N GLY A 223 -2.60 8.58 15.72
CA GLY A 223 -2.62 7.14 15.85
C GLY A 223 -3.85 6.50 15.21
N GLU A 224 -4.39 7.13 14.16
CA GLU A 224 -5.63 6.72 13.50
C GLU A 224 -5.35 6.10 12.13
N ASP A 225 -5.98 4.96 11.86
CA ASP A 225 -5.99 4.32 10.55
C ASP A 225 -7.20 4.78 9.74
N TYR A 226 -7.00 5.08 8.47
CA TYR A 226 -8.04 5.43 7.53
C TYR A 226 -8.09 4.43 6.38
N LEU A 227 -9.28 4.04 5.95
CA LEU A 227 -9.52 3.27 4.73
C LEU A 227 -10.10 4.20 3.65
N PHE A 228 -9.64 4.07 2.42
CA PHE A 228 -10.28 4.72 1.28
C PHE A 228 -11.58 3.99 0.93
N SER A 229 -12.72 4.62 1.24
CA SER A 229 -14.05 4.15 0.86
C SER A 229 -14.37 4.62 -0.57
N LYS A 230 -14.70 3.67 -1.45
CA LYS A 230 -15.11 3.96 -2.83
C LYS A 230 -16.54 4.51 -2.86
N ASP A 231 -17.41 4.08 -1.94
CA ASP A 231 -18.76 4.64 -1.77
C ASP A 231 -18.73 6.11 -1.36
N LYS A 232 -17.92 6.42 -0.33
CA LYS A 232 -17.80 7.79 0.21
C LYS A 232 -16.79 8.63 -0.58
N LYS A 233 -16.04 8.04 -1.52
CA LYS A 233 -15.00 8.66 -2.36
C LYS A 233 -13.93 9.38 -1.55
N GLN A 234 -13.61 8.91 -0.35
CA GLN A 234 -12.67 9.60 0.55
C GLN A 234 -12.04 8.63 1.54
N PHE A 235 -10.97 9.06 2.20
CA PHE A 235 -10.41 8.37 3.36
C PHE A 235 -11.33 8.55 4.57
N VAL A 236 -11.72 7.44 5.18
CA VAL A 236 -12.60 7.38 6.34
C VAL A 236 -11.84 6.69 7.46
N VAL A 237 -11.86 7.27 8.65
CA VAL A 237 -11.26 6.66 9.84
C VAL A 237 -11.86 5.28 10.08
N ILE A 238 -11.06 4.31 10.49
CA ILE A 238 -11.53 2.99 10.88
C ILE A 238 -11.76 3.02 12.39
N ASP A 239 -13.01 2.92 12.83
CA ASP A 239 -13.36 2.93 14.25
C ASP A 239 -14.50 1.95 14.57
N GLU A 240 -14.79 1.76 15.86
CA GLU A 240 -15.82 0.83 16.33
C GLU A 240 -17.24 1.20 15.85
N LYS A 241 -17.44 2.44 15.38
CA LYS A 241 -18.75 2.92 14.94
C LYS A 241 -19.01 2.60 13.47
N ASN A 242 -17.96 2.56 12.65
CA ASN A 242 -18.10 2.42 11.20
C ASN A 242 -17.47 1.16 10.60
N VAL A 243 -16.71 0.37 11.37
CA VAL A 243 -16.03 -0.82 10.85
C VAL A 243 -17.01 -1.81 10.21
N THR A 244 -18.20 -1.99 10.78
CA THR A 244 -19.24 -2.88 10.20
C THR A 244 -19.69 -2.40 8.82
N ASP A 245 -19.87 -1.09 8.64
CA ASP A 245 -20.27 -0.52 7.35
C ASP A 245 -19.15 -0.62 6.32
N LEU A 246 -17.90 -0.40 6.73
CA LEU A 246 -16.73 -0.55 5.87
C LEU A 246 -16.55 -2.01 5.44
N MET A 247 -16.74 -2.97 6.36
CA MET A 247 -16.71 -4.40 6.03
C MET A 247 -17.82 -4.76 5.05
N ALA A 248 -19.04 -4.27 5.26
CA ALA A 248 -20.16 -4.50 4.33
C ALA A 248 -19.91 -3.91 2.93
N GLU A 249 -19.30 -2.72 2.84
CA GLU A 249 -18.86 -2.13 1.57
C GLU A 249 -17.84 -3.05 0.86
N LEU A 250 -16.84 -3.56 1.59
CA LEU A 250 -15.84 -4.46 1.04
C LEU A 250 -16.46 -5.78 0.58
N ASP A 251 -17.29 -6.42 1.41
CA ASP A 251 -17.94 -7.69 1.09
C ASP A 251 -18.87 -7.59 -0.13
N ALA A 252 -19.63 -6.49 -0.24
CA ALA A 252 -20.51 -6.25 -1.38
C ALA A 252 -19.75 -6.01 -2.68
N ARG A 253 -18.56 -5.39 -2.60
CA ARG A 253 -17.71 -5.11 -3.76
C ARG A 253 -16.84 -6.29 -4.17
N TYR A 254 -16.52 -7.15 -3.21
CA TYR A 254 -15.51 -8.20 -3.33
C TYR A 254 -16.09 -9.54 -2.83
N PRO A 255 -17.16 -10.05 -3.48
CA PRO A 255 -17.78 -11.29 -3.05
C PRO A 255 -16.80 -12.45 -3.24
N VAL A 256 -16.61 -13.24 -2.18
CA VAL A 256 -15.81 -14.47 -2.26
C VAL A 256 -16.54 -15.47 -3.17
N PRO A 257 -15.91 -15.95 -4.26
CA PRO A 257 -16.49 -16.99 -5.10
C PRO A 257 -16.87 -18.23 -4.28
N GLU A 258 -18.04 -18.83 -4.53
CA GLU A 258 -18.56 -19.96 -3.73
C GLU A 258 -17.64 -21.19 -3.75
N ASP A 259 -16.92 -21.39 -4.84
CA ASP A 259 -15.93 -22.46 -5.05
C ASP A 259 -14.61 -22.26 -4.28
N GLU A 260 -14.39 -21.07 -3.72
CA GLU A 260 -13.19 -20.69 -2.97
C GLU A 260 -13.42 -20.47 -1.48
N LYS A 261 -14.66 -20.61 -0.96
CA LYS A 261 -14.96 -20.44 0.48
C LYS A 261 -14.19 -21.42 1.38
N ASP A 262 -13.82 -22.58 0.85
CA ASP A 262 -13.11 -23.66 1.57
C ASP A 262 -11.67 -23.92 1.09
N GLN A 263 -11.16 -23.19 0.09
CA GLN A 263 -9.82 -23.40 -0.44
C GLN A 263 -8.77 -22.65 0.41
N LYS A 264 -7.92 -23.40 1.12
CA LYS A 264 -6.75 -22.84 1.78
C LYS A 264 -5.73 -22.41 0.74
N VAL A 265 -5.27 -21.17 0.83
CA VAL A 265 -4.16 -20.63 0.02
C VAL A 265 -2.89 -21.39 0.39
N ALA A 266 -2.61 -22.49 -0.29
CA ALA A 266 -1.35 -23.21 -0.17
C ALA A 266 -0.39 -22.62 -1.20
N PHE A 267 0.81 -22.21 -0.77
CA PHE A 267 1.89 -21.92 -1.71
C PHE A 267 2.10 -23.14 -2.59
N ALA A 268 2.03 -22.96 -3.92
CA ALA A 268 2.43 -24.01 -4.84
C ALA A 268 3.87 -24.40 -4.51
N HIS A 269 4.10 -25.69 -4.23
CA HIS A 269 5.44 -26.24 -4.11
C HIS A 269 6.20 -25.86 -5.39
N THR A 270 7.19 -24.98 -5.26
CA THR A 270 8.11 -24.60 -6.33
C THR A 270 9.36 -25.44 -6.25
#